data_AF-A0A9X3I5I5-F1
#
_entry.id   AF-A0A9X3I5I5-F1
#
_cell.length_a   1.000
_cell.length_b   1.000
_cell.length_c   1.000
_cell.angle_alpha   90.00
_cell.angle_beta   90.00
_cell.angle_gamma   90.00
#
_symmetry.space_group_name_H-M   'P 1'
#
loop_
_entity.id
_entity.type
_entity.pdbx_description
1 polymer ?
#
loop_
_entity_poly.entity_id
_entity_poly.type
_entity_poly.pdbx_seq_one_letter_code
_entity_poly.pdbx_strand_id
1 'polypeptide(L)'
;MNMTSKAVHPPTVLTEWLAAGDRGAELLADSVVIDRPWWSDQLAEHGLPGALIGDTISRTQLFGLAEAALASPEGAINLLWNTIAFCHGRRWNENKRRMVAVATDRQRIGGLLQEAAQAGREDPAVAFDLLKPDRGSQEIDRLGPTGFTWFLYFAGAGAPRHPSQVLDGKIARTVRRAGWKRFSATNWNSQDYAAYTELVSRWRVECGADRNDVIVRGLYSVSPPADADYPWQAWQRETWQSDNWVNGPLAADDLRQIHHWMALIADAYPMSTAAADFARIGPIISKALDGDLGASPRVRPPRETYVDEDSYRYDSRYRAG
;
A
#
# COMPACT_ATOMS: atom_id res chain seq x y z
N MET A 1 -25.83 6.30 -11.70
CA MET A 1 -25.27 5.22 -12.53
C MET A 1 -24.03 4.66 -11.84
N ASN A 2 -23.99 3.36 -11.56
CA ASN A 2 -22.79 2.70 -11.04
C ASN A 2 -21.78 2.55 -12.16
N MET A 3 -20.61 3.18 -12.06
CA MET A 3 -19.52 2.89 -12.98
C MET A 3 -18.94 1.52 -12.64
N THR A 4 -19.06 0.57 -13.57
CA THR A 4 -18.32 -0.70 -13.56
C THR A 4 -16.83 -0.42 -13.80
N SER A 5 -15.93 -1.30 -13.35
CA SER A 5 -14.47 -1.15 -13.51
C SER A 5 -14.05 -0.77 -14.93
N LYS A 6 -14.81 -1.18 -15.96
CA LYS A 6 -14.59 -0.88 -17.39
C LYS A 6 -14.61 0.59 -17.79
N ALA A 7 -15.28 1.47 -17.04
CA ALA A 7 -15.42 2.89 -17.40
C ALA A 7 -14.44 3.82 -16.64
N VAL A 8 -13.57 3.27 -15.80
CA VAL A 8 -12.68 4.05 -14.94
C VAL A 8 -11.36 4.31 -15.66
N HIS A 9 -11.00 5.58 -15.89
CA HIS A 9 -9.75 5.95 -16.54
C HIS A 9 -8.62 6.15 -15.53
N PRO A 10 -7.34 5.99 -15.93
CA PRO A 10 -6.20 6.37 -15.11
C PRO A 10 -6.33 7.84 -14.67
N PRO A 11 -6.14 8.16 -13.38
CA PRO A 11 -6.16 9.56 -12.95
C PRO A 11 -4.94 10.31 -13.49
N THR A 12 -5.08 11.59 -13.84
CA THR A 12 -3.99 12.41 -14.42
C THR A 12 -2.71 12.39 -13.59
N VAL A 13 -2.83 12.40 -12.26
CA VAL A 13 -1.68 12.32 -11.33
C VAL A 13 -0.88 11.02 -11.49
N LEU A 14 -1.52 9.92 -11.87
CA LEU A 14 -0.82 8.67 -12.18
C LEU A 14 -0.04 8.80 -13.48
N THR A 15 -0.62 9.38 -14.54
CA THR A 15 0.07 9.57 -15.82
C THR A 15 1.25 10.54 -15.69
N GLU A 16 1.11 11.62 -14.92
CA GLU A 16 2.19 12.56 -14.61
C GLU A 16 3.31 11.88 -13.82
N TRP A 17 2.96 11.08 -12.82
CA TRP A 17 3.94 10.31 -12.05
C TRP A 17 4.72 9.33 -12.93
N LEU A 18 4.05 8.63 -13.84
CA LEU A 18 4.67 7.71 -14.79
C LEU A 18 5.64 8.43 -15.74
N ALA A 19 5.27 9.61 -16.24
CA ALA A 19 6.10 10.39 -17.17
C ALA A 19 7.35 10.99 -16.53
N ALA A 20 7.39 11.14 -15.20
CA ALA A 20 8.46 11.84 -14.50
C ALA A 20 9.74 11.02 -14.25
N GLY A 21 9.83 9.76 -14.67
CA GLY A 21 11.06 8.97 -14.54
C GLY A 21 10.96 7.52 -15.00
N ASP A 22 12.06 6.78 -14.93
CA ASP A 22 12.09 5.34 -15.21
C ASP A 22 11.54 4.55 -14.00
N ARG A 23 10.21 4.45 -13.96
CA ARG A 23 9.50 3.78 -12.87
C ARG A 23 9.73 2.27 -12.84
N GLY A 24 10.12 1.68 -13.97
CA GLY A 24 10.47 0.26 -14.04
C GLY A 24 11.78 -0.02 -13.31
N ALA A 25 12.82 0.76 -13.62
CA ALA A 25 14.12 0.63 -12.95
C ALA A 25 14.02 0.94 -11.45
N GLU A 26 13.31 2.01 -11.06
CA GLU A 26 13.08 2.36 -9.65
C GLU A 26 12.38 1.22 -8.89
N LEU A 27 11.34 0.63 -9.48
CA LEU A 27 10.61 -0.48 -8.86
C LEU A 27 11.50 -1.71 -8.64
N LEU A 28 12.32 -2.06 -9.62
CA LEU A 28 13.20 -3.24 -9.56
C LEU A 28 14.38 -3.06 -8.60
N ALA A 29 14.78 -1.82 -8.34
CA ALA A 29 15.81 -1.48 -7.36
C ALA A 29 15.32 -1.51 -5.90
N ASP A 30 14.00 -1.63 -5.64
CA ASP A 30 13.43 -1.69 -4.29
C ASP A 30 14.08 -2.81 -3.46
N SER A 31 14.54 -2.47 -2.26
CA SER A 31 15.08 -3.41 -1.27
C SER A 31 14.75 -2.99 0.15
N VAL A 32 14.77 -3.94 1.08
CA VAL A 32 14.47 -3.73 2.50
C VAL A 32 15.48 -4.46 3.37
N VAL A 33 16.02 -3.77 4.38
CA VAL A 33 16.84 -4.37 5.44
C VAL A 33 15.93 -5.05 6.46
N ILE A 34 16.26 -6.28 6.83
CA ILE A 34 15.47 -7.09 7.77
C ILE A 34 16.29 -7.52 8.99
N ASP A 35 15.61 -7.80 10.10
CA ASP A 35 16.21 -8.46 11.26
C ASP A 35 16.27 -9.97 11.03
N ARG A 36 17.29 -10.40 10.27
CA ARG A 36 17.47 -11.82 9.91
C ARG A 36 17.66 -12.73 11.13
N PRO A 37 18.43 -12.36 12.18
CA PRO A 37 18.52 -13.18 13.39
C PRO A 37 17.15 -13.44 14.00
N TRP A 38 16.33 -12.40 14.21
CA TRP A 38 14.98 -12.56 14.75
C TRP A 38 14.13 -13.49 13.89
N TRP A 39 14.12 -13.29 12.56
CA TRP A 39 13.36 -14.14 11.66
C TRP A 39 13.81 -15.60 11.69
N SER A 40 15.12 -15.85 11.72
CA SER A 40 15.68 -17.20 11.76
C SER A 40 15.32 -17.91 13.06
N ASP A 41 15.45 -17.21 14.19
CA ASP A 41 15.10 -17.75 15.51
C ASP A 41 13.61 -18.10 15.60
N GLN A 42 12.73 -17.22 15.11
CA GLN A 42 11.29 -17.45 15.17
C GLN A 42 10.81 -18.57 14.24
N LEU A 43 11.37 -18.66 13.02
CA LEU A 43 11.04 -19.77 12.13
C LEU A 43 11.51 -21.11 12.71
N ALA A 44 12.71 -21.14 13.31
CA ALA A 44 13.25 -22.32 13.98
C ALA A 44 12.41 -22.73 15.19
N GLU A 45 12.01 -21.76 16.05
CA GLU A 45 11.15 -21.99 17.22
C GLU A 45 9.82 -22.67 16.84
N HIS A 46 9.28 -22.34 15.66
CA HIS A 46 8.03 -22.91 15.14
C HIS A 46 8.21 -24.12 14.20
N GLY A 47 9.45 -24.60 13.98
CA GLY A 47 9.72 -25.72 13.08
C GLY A 47 9.33 -25.47 11.62
N LEU A 48 9.34 -24.20 11.20
CA LEU A 48 8.92 -23.77 9.87
C LEU A 48 10.10 -23.77 8.90
N PRO A 49 9.91 -24.24 7.65
CA PRO A 49 10.92 -24.13 6.62
C PRO A 49 11.06 -22.67 6.19
N GLY A 50 12.27 -22.29 5.83
CA GLY A 50 12.53 -21.01 5.18
C GLY A 50 13.87 -20.43 5.59
N ALA A 51 14.77 -20.30 4.60
CA ALA A 51 15.98 -19.52 4.77
C ALA A 51 15.70 -18.13 4.23
N LEU A 52 15.90 -17.12 5.08
CA LEU A 52 15.84 -15.73 4.63
C LEU A 52 16.99 -15.52 3.64
N ILE A 53 16.68 -14.92 2.49
CA ILE A 53 17.63 -14.81 1.36
C ILE A 53 18.75 -13.78 1.60
N GLY A 54 18.74 -13.09 2.73
CA GLY A 54 19.80 -12.20 3.18
C GLY A 54 19.34 -11.27 4.30
N ASP A 55 20.27 -10.43 4.78
CA ASP A 55 19.96 -9.34 5.73
C ASP A 55 19.30 -8.14 5.01
N THR A 56 19.45 -8.08 3.69
CA THR A 56 18.74 -7.18 2.79
C THR A 56 18.06 -8.04 1.73
N ILE A 57 16.75 -7.83 1.56
CA ILE A 57 15.93 -8.52 0.56
C ILE A 57 15.59 -7.52 -0.53
N SER A 58 16.02 -7.78 -1.76
CA SER A 58 15.57 -7.03 -2.94
C SER A 58 14.32 -7.66 -3.54
N ARG A 59 13.55 -6.84 -4.26
CA ARG A 59 12.41 -7.30 -5.05
C ARG A 59 12.81 -8.37 -6.06
N THR A 60 13.96 -8.21 -6.72
CA THR A 60 14.46 -9.16 -7.72
C THR A 60 14.88 -10.49 -7.12
N GLN A 61 15.45 -10.51 -5.91
CA GLN A 61 15.76 -11.75 -5.20
C GLN A 61 14.50 -12.54 -4.85
N LEU A 62 13.42 -11.85 -4.45
CA LEU A 62 12.13 -12.51 -4.17
C LEU A 62 11.52 -13.17 -5.41
N PHE A 63 11.63 -12.54 -6.58
CA PHE A 63 11.21 -13.18 -7.83
C PHE A 63 11.97 -14.48 -8.11
N GLY A 64 13.24 -14.57 -7.68
CA GLY A 64 14.04 -15.78 -7.78
C GLY A 64 13.52 -16.97 -6.95
N LEU A 65 12.61 -16.75 -6.00
CA LEU A 65 11.99 -17.81 -5.20
C LEU A 65 10.72 -18.40 -5.83
N ALA A 66 10.19 -17.80 -6.89
CA ALA A 66 8.91 -18.17 -7.48
C ALA A 66 8.88 -19.63 -7.96
N GLU A 67 9.91 -20.10 -8.68
CA GLU A 67 9.94 -21.47 -9.22
C GLU A 67 9.91 -22.53 -8.11
N ALA A 68 10.62 -22.31 -6.99
CA ALA A 68 10.56 -23.20 -5.84
C ALA A 68 9.16 -23.23 -5.20
N ALA A 69 8.49 -22.06 -5.15
CA ALA A 69 7.13 -21.95 -4.65
C ALA A 69 6.10 -22.69 -5.50
N LEU A 70 6.31 -22.75 -6.81
CA LEU A 70 5.46 -23.52 -7.73
C LEU A 70 5.74 -25.02 -7.65
N ALA A 71 6.99 -25.40 -7.38
CA ALA A 71 7.44 -26.79 -7.38
C ALA A 71 7.10 -27.55 -6.09
N SER A 72 6.97 -26.87 -4.94
CA SER A 72 6.81 -27.55 -3.65
C SER A 72 6.07 -26.74 -2.57
N PRO A 73 5.37 -27.42 -1.64
CA PRO A 73 4.78 -26.78 -0.46
C PRO A 73 5.80 -26.02 0.40
N GLU A 74 7.00 -26.58 0.59
CA GLU A 74 8.06 -25.94 1.39
C GLU A 74 8.61 -24.69 0.70
N GLY A 75 8.79 -24.73 -0.62
CA GLY A 75 9.16 -23.56 -1.40
C GLY A 75 8.11 -22.45 -1.32
N ALA A 76 6.82 -22.80 -1.28
CA ALA A 76 5.74 -21.83 -1.16
C ALA A 76 5.74 -21.15 0.23
N ILE A 77 5.96 -21.93 1.29
CA ILE A 77 6.16 -21.39 2.64
C ILE A 77 7.40 -20.50 2.71
N ASN A 78 8.51 -20.90 2.07
CA ASN A 78 9.73 -20.09 2.03
C ASN A 78 9.50 -18.74 1.32
N LEU A 79 8.78 -18.73 0.20
CA LEU A 79 8.40 -17.50 -0.48
C LEU A 79 7.48 -16.63 0.39
N LEU A 80 6.52 -17.23 1.11
CA LEU A 80 5.65 -16.49 2.02
C LEU A 80 6.46 -15.75 3.09
N TRP A 81 7.42 -16.40 3.75
CA TRP A 81 8.19 -15.75 4.82
C TRP A 81 9.12 -14.66 4.31
N ASN A 82 9.80 -14.88 3.18
CA ASN A 82 10.62 -13.84 2.55
C ASN A 82 9.75 -12.66 2.07
N THR A 83 8.52 -12.93 1.59
CA THR A 83 7.53 -11.89 1.24
C THR A 83 7.10 -11.09 2.46
N ILE A 84 6.71 -11.75 3.56
CA ILE A 84 6.29 -11.06 4.78
C ILE A 84 7.45 -10.24 5.35
N ALA A 85 8.67 -10.79 5.37
CA ALA A 85 9.86 -10.08 5.83
C ALA A 85 10.12 -8.80 5.02
N PHE A 86 10.01 -8.87 3.69
CA PHE A 86 10.10 -7.71 2.80
C PHE A 86 9.01 -6.66 3.07
N CYS A 87 7.77 -7.09 3.34
CA CYS A 87 6.66 -6.18 3.54
C CYS A 87 6.55 -5.58 4.96
N HIS A 88 7.02 -6.27 6.00
CA HIS A 88 6.55 -5.99 7.37
C HIS A 88 7.36 -5.04 8.24
N GLY A 89 8.60 -4.66 7.90
CA GLY A 89 9.40 -3.87 8.85
C GLY A 89 9.32 -4.45 10.29
N ARG A 90 9.02 -3.61 11.31
CA ARG A 90 9.03 -4.00 12.75
C ARG A 90 7.71 -4.55 13.36
N ARG A 91 6.76 -5.08 12.58
CA ARG A 91 5.45 -5.58 13.10
C ARG A 91 5.49 -7.05 13.55
N TRP A 92 6.20 -7.32 14.64
CA TRP A 92 6.61 -8.67 15.05
C TRP A 92 5.49 -9.56 15.65
N ASN A 93 4.55 -8.99 16.41
CA ASN A 93 3.52 -9.78 17.10
C ASN A 93 2.51 -10.45 16.15
N GLU A 94 2.17 -9.80 15.04
CA GLU A 94 1.28 -10.40 14.03
C GLU A 94 1.98 -11.54 13.29
N ASN A 95 3.29 -11.42 13.05
CA ASN A 95 4.08 -12.43 12.38
C ASN A 95 4.16 -13.72 13.21
N LYS A 96 4.33 -13.64 14.54
CA LYS A 96 4.29 -14.82 15.41
C LYS A 96 2.96 -15.58 15.30
N ARG A 97 1.82 -14.88 15.27
CA ARG A 97 0.50 -15.53 15.11
C ARG A 97 0.35 -16.22 13.76
N ARG A 98 0.83 -15.59 12.69
CA ARG A 98 0.86 -16.21 11.35
C ARG A 98 1.73 -17.47 11.36
N MET A 99 2.91 -17.42 11.99
CA MET A 99 3.81 -18.57 12.12
C MET A 99 3.13 -19.72 12.86
N VAL A 100 2.46 -19.45 13.99
CA VAL A 100 1.69 -20.47 14.72
C VAL A 100 0.59 -21.09 13.84
N ALA A 101 -0.14 -20.25 13.09
CA ALA A 101 -1.20 -20.73 12.19
C ALA A 101 -0.65 -21.65 11.10
N VAL A 102 0.47 -21.28 10.46
CA VAL A 102 1.13 -22.12 9.46
C VAL A 102 1.71 -23.39 10.10
N ALA A 103 2.32 -23.30 11.27
CA ALA A 103 2.95 -24.44 11.95
C ALA A 103 1.93 -25.50 12.39
N THR A 104 0.72 -25.07 12.76
CA THR A 104 -0.35 -25.98 13.23
C THR A 104 -0.81 -26.94 12.13
N ASP A 105 -0.81 -26.51 10.86
CA ASP A 105 -1.22 -27.34 9.72
C ASP A 105 -0.32 -27.10 8.50
N ARG A 106 0.98 -27.30 8.70
CA ARG A 106 2.03 -26.94 7.74
C ARG A 106 1.84 -27.61 6.39
N GLN A 107 1.45 -28.89 6.38
CA GLN A 107 1.31 -29.63 5.14
C GLN A 107 0.16 -29.10 4.29
N ARG A 108 -1.02 -28.89 4.90
CA ARG A 108 -2.17 -28.33 4.19
C ARG A 108 -1.90 -26.91 3.72
N ILE A 109 -1.37 -26.06 4.61
CA ILE A 109 -1.10 -24.65 4.27
C ILE A 109 -0.02 -24.53 3.20
N GLY A 110 1.03 -25.34 3.25
CA GLY A 110 2.05 -25.37 2.19
C GLY A 110 1.47 -25.77 0.84
N GLY A 111 0.64 -26.83 0.80
CA GLY A 111 -0.06 -27.25 -0.41
C GLY A 111 -0.99 -26.17 -0.96
N LEU A 112 -1.76 -25.52 -0.08
CA LEU A 112 -2.64 -24.41 -0.43
C LEU A 112 -1.87 -23.22 -1.02
N LEU A 113 -0.75 -22.83 -0.41
CA LEU A 113 0.09 -21.74 -0.91
C LEU A 113 0.70 -22.08 -2.27
N GLN A 114 1.13 -23.32 -2.47
CA GLN A 114 1.63 -23.79 -3.76
C GLN A 114 0.54 -23.71 -4.84
N GLU A 115 -0.66 -24.22 -4.55
CA GLU A 115 -1.79 -24.19 -5.48
C GLU A 115 -2.19 -22.74 -5.81
N ALA A 116 -2.24 -21.86 -4.80
CA ALA A 116 -2.51 -20.44 -4.99
C ALA A 116 -1.41 -19.74 -5.81
N ALA A 117 -0.13 -20.10 -5.63
CA ALA A 117 0.96 -19.58 -6.43
C ALA A 117 0.85 -20.01 -7.91
N GLN A 118 0.48 -21.26 -8.17
CA GLN A 118 0.23 -21.79 -9.52
C GLN A 118 -0.95 -21.08 -10.17
N ALA A 119 -2.10 -21.06 -9.49
CA ALA A 119 -3.30 -20.38 -9.96
C ALA A 119 -3.03 -18.89 -10.21
N GLY A 120 -2.26 -18.22 -9.35
CA GLY A 120 -1.98 -16.79 -9.44
C GLY A 120 -1.20 -16.36 -10.69
N ARG A 121 -0.58 -17.29 -11.42
CA ARG A 121 0.06 -17.02 -12.72
C ARG A 121 -0.93 -16.91 -13.87
N GLU A 122 -2.14 -17.44 -13.70
CA GLU A 122 -3.13 -17.58 -14.77
C GLU A 122 -4.46 -16.91 -14.41
N ASP A 123 -5.00 -17.23 -13.23
CA ASP A 123 -6.29 -16.76 -12.73
C ASP A 123 -6.16 -16.15 -11.32
N PRO A 124 -6.07 -14.80 -11.21
CA PRO A 124 -5.98 -14.14 -9.92
C PRO A 124 -7.21 -14.35 -9.04
N ALA A 125 -8.39 -14.58 -9.63
CA ALA A 125 -9.63 -14.79 -8.87
C ALA A 125 -9.58 -16.12 -8.11
N VAL A 126 -9.18 -17.19 -8.80
CA VAL A 126 -9.02 -18.53 -8.21
C VAL A 126 -7.96 -18.50 -7.12
N ALA A 127 -6.81 -17.86 -7.38
CA ALA A 127 -5.74 -17.73 -6.40
C ALA A 127 -6.18 -16.99 -5.12
N PHE A 128 -7.02 -15.96 -5.27
CA PHE A 128 -7.58 -15.22 -4.15
C PHE A 128 -8.59 -16.05 -3.37
N ASP A 129 -9.50 -16.75 -4.06
CA ASP A 129 -10.53 -17.58 -3.42
C ASP A 129 -9.93 -18.74 -2.63
N LEU A 130 -8.83 -19.33 -3.11
CA LEU A 130 -8.08 -20.35 -2.35
C LEU A 130 -7.60 -19.83 -0.99
N LEU A 131 -7.15 -18.58 -0.90
CA LEU A 131 -6.59 -18.02 0.34
C LEU A 131 -7.63 -17.30 1.21
N LYS A 132 -8.75 -16.90 0.62
CA LYS A 132 -9.88 -16.29 1.29
C LYS A 132 -11.19 -16.69 0.59
N PRO A 133 -11.74 -17.87 0.90
CA PRO A 133 -12.98 -18.35 0.32
C PRO A 133 -14.15 -17.40 0.64
N ASP A 134 -15.08 -17.23 -0.30
CA ASP A 134 -16.21 -16.28 -0.19
C ASP A 134 -17.07 -16.44 1.08
N ARG A 135 -17.17 -17.66 1.62
CA ARG A 135 -17.96 -17.98 2.83
C ARG A 135 -17.10 -18.24 4.07
N GLY A 136 -15.79 -18.06 3.98
CA GLY A 136 -14.82 -18.36 5.03
C GLY A 136 -14.07 -17.13 5.54
N SER A 137 -13.39 -17.28 6.67
CA SER A 137 -12.27 -16.40 7.01
C SER A 137 -11.09 -16.68 6.10
N GLN A 138 -10.08 -15.81 6.10
CA GLN A 138 -8.78 -16.14 5.50
C GLN A 138 -8.23 -17.47 6.02
N GLU A 139 -7.59 -18.25 5.15
CA GLU A 139 -7.08 -19.60 5.44
C GLU A 139 -5.88 -19.60 6.39
N ILE A 140 -5.11 -18.50 6.41
CA ILE A 140 -4.00 -18.28 7.33
C ILE A 140 -4.38 -17.14 8.27
N ASP A 141 -4.48 -17.42 9.57
CA ASP A 141 -4.86 -16.40 10.55
C ASP A 141 -3.94 -15.18 10.46
N ARG A 142 -4.54 -13.99 10.59
CA ARG A 142 -3.89 -12.67 10.46
C ARG A 142 -3.17 -12.42 9.14
N LEU A 143 -3.31 -13.27 8.11
CA LEU A 143 -2.84 -13.00 6.76
C LEU A 143 -4.02 -12.57 5.87
N GLY A 144 -4.39 -11.30 5.94
CA GLY A 144 -5.45 -10.74 5.11
C GLY A 144 -5.02 -10.52 3.64
N PRO A 145 -5.95 -10.05 2.79
CA PRO A 145 -5.72 -9.83 1.36
C PRO A 145 -4.48 -9.01 1.00
N THR A 146 -4.19 -7.93 1.72
CA THR A 146 -2.95 -7.18 1.50
C THR A 146 -1.73 -8.07 1.60
N GLY A 147 -1.67 -8.92 2.65
CA GLY A 147 -0.50 -9.77 2.89
C GLY A 147 -0.36 -10.86 1.84
N PHE A 148 -1.43 -11.58 1.52
CA PHE A 148 -1.32 -12.70 0.58
C PHE A 148 -1.24 -12.26 -0.88
N THR A 149 -1.77 -11.10 -1.27
CA THR A 149 -1.61 -10.60 -2.65
C THR A 149 -0.18 -10.18 -2.96
N TRP A 150 0.62 -9.82 -1.95
CA TRP A 150 2.08 -9.71 -2.09
C TRP A 150 2.72 -11.06 -2.42
N PHE A 151 2.30 -12.13 -1.75
CA PHE A 151 2.79 -13.48 -2.04
C PHE A 151 2.44 -13.90 -3.47
N LEU A 152 1.19 -13.71 -3.89
CA LEU A 152 0.75 -13.99 -5.26
C LEU A 152 1.52 -13.17 -6.30
N TYR A 153 1.84 -11.91 -5.99
CA TYR A 153 2.65 -11.06 -6.86
C TYR A 153 4.07 -11.62 -7.06
N PHE A 154 4.74 -12.01 -5.99
CA PHE A 154 6.10 -12.56 -6.09
C PHE A 154 6.15 -13.95 -6.74
N ALA A 155 5.08 -14.75 -6.64
CA ALA A 155 4.94 -16.01 -7.37
C ALA A 155 4.96 -15.83 -8.91
N GLY A 156 4.81 -14.60 -9.40
CA GLY A 156 4.91 -14.25 -10.82
C GLY A 156 6.32 -14.18 -11.41
N ALA A 157 7.36 -14.46 -10.61
CA ALA A 157 8.76 -14.47 -11.06
C ALA A 157 9.23 -13.17 -11.74
N GLY A 158 8.59 -12.03 -11.43
CA GLY A 158 8.93 -10.73 -12.02
C GLY A 158 8.43 -10.51 -13.44
N ALA A 159 7.57 -11.39 -13.98
CA ALA A 159 6.99 -11.24 -15.30
C ALA A 159 6.26 -9.88 -15.43
N PRO A 160 6.60 -9.03 -16.42
CA PRO A 160 5.99 -7.70 -16.61
C PRO A 160 4.46 -7.67 -16.62
N ARG A 161 3.85 -8.75 -17.12
CA ARG A 161 2.40 -8.89 -17.31
C ARG A 161 1.76 -9.89 -16.35
N HIS A 162 2.43 -10.24 -15.25
CA HIS A 162 1.88 -11.15 -14.24
C HIS A 162 0.47 -10.68 -13.83
N PRO A 163 -0.56 -11.55 -13.84
CA PRO A 163 -1.94 -11.11 -13.60
C PRO A 163 -2.22 -10.80 -12.13
N SER A 164 -1.59 -11.51 -11.19
CA SER A 164 -1.82 -11.29 -9.75
C SER A 164 -1.01 -10.10 -9.23
N GLN A 165 -1.68 -8.95 -9.10
CA GLN A 165 -1.09 -7.71 -8.62
C GLN A 165 -1.39 -7.47 -7.15
N VAL A 166 -0.52 -6.76 -6.45
CA VAL A 166 -0.72 -6.41 -5.03
C VAL A 166 -1.99 -5.56 -4.89
N LEU A 167 -2.84 -5.87 -3.91
CA LEU A 167 -3.99 -5.06 -3.55
C LEU A 167 -3.85 -4.60 -2.10
N ASP A 168 -3.69 -3.29 -1.91
CA ASP A 168 -3.58 -2.65 -0.60
C ASP A 168 -4.66 -1.57 -0.44
N GLY A 169 -4.99 -1.23 0.82
CA GLY A 169 -5.97 -0.20 1.12
C GLY A 169 -5.61 1.18 0.54
N LYS A 170 -4.32 1.53 0.42
CA LYS A 170 -3.88 2.76 -0.29
C LYS A 170 -4.26 2.71 -1.77
N ILE A 171 -3.91 1.61 -2.43
CA ILE A 171 -4.21 1.40 -3.86
C ILE A 171 -5.73 1.46 -4.08
N ALA A 172 -6.50 0.77 -3.24
CA ALA A 172 -7.95 0.77 -3.33
C ALA A 172 -8.56 2.16 -3.15
N ARG A 173 -8.02 2.98 -2.22
CA ARG A 173 -8.44 4.39 -2.08
C ARG A 173 -8.17 5.19 -3.35
N THR A 174 -7.01 5.04 -3.98
CA THR A 174 -6.70 5.70 -5.26
C THR A 174 -7.66 5.27 -6.36
N VAL A 175 -7.93 3.96 -6.49
CA VAL A 175 -8.89 3.41 -7.47
C VAL A 175 -10.32 3.94 -7.25
N ARG A 176 -10.76 4.05 -5.99
CA ARG A 176 -12.05 4.67 -5.65
C ARG A 176 -12.11 6.14 -6.08
N ARG A 177 -11.05 6.90 -5.81
CA ARG A 177 -10.93 8.33 -6.19
C ARG A 177 -10.88 8.52 -7.71
N ALA A 178 -10.29 7.58 -8.45
CA ALA A 178 -10.31 7.58 -9.91
C ALA A 178 -11.71 7.34 -10.52
N GLY A 179 -12.68 6.89 -9.72
CA GLY A 179 -14.09 6.80 -10.15
C GLY A 179 -14.80 5.50 -9.77
N TRP A 180 -14.09 4.47 -9.29
CA TRP A 180 -14.72 3.23 -8.85
C TRP A 180 -15.31 3.37 -7.43
N LYS A 181 -16.33 4.22 -7.27
CA LYS A 181 -16.83 4.71 -5.97
C LYS A 181 -17.16 3.61 -4.94
N ARG A 182 -17.68 2.46 -5.41
CA ARG A 182 -18.12 1.33 -4.58
C ARG A 182 -17.05 0.24 -4.37
N PHE A 183 -15.85 0.40 -4.91
CA PHE A 183 -14.76 -0.52 -4.61
C PHE A 183 -14.43 -0.47 -3.12
N SER A 184 -14.29 -1.63 -2.47
CA SER A 184 -13.97 -1.70 -1.05
C SER A 184 -12.54 -1.23 -0.79
N ALA A 185 -12.26 -0.71 0.41
CA ALA A 185 -10.90 -0.31 0.81
C ALA A 185 -10.18 -1.39 1.63
N THR A 186 -10.89 -2.42 2.10
CA THR A 186 -10.35 -3.43 3.03
C THR A 186 -11.01 -4.81 2.93
N ASN A 187 -12.28 -4.87 2.52
CA ASN A 187 -13.04 -6.12 2.43
C ASN A 187 -13.27 -6.49 0.96
N TRP A 188 -12.38 -7.30 0.41
CA TRP A 188 -12.43 -7.75 -0.98
C TRP A 188 -12.76 -9.24 -1.07
N ASN A 189 -13.45 -9.62 -2.13
CA ASN A 189 -13.62 -11.01 -2.56
C ASN A 189 -12.82 -11.30 -3.86
N SER A 190 -12.90 -12.54 -4.33
CA SER A 190 -12.22 -12.97 -5.56
C SER A 190 -12.66 -12.17 -6.79
N GLN A 191 -13.95 -11.80 -6.88
CA GLN A 191 -14.49 -10.99 -7.98
C GLN A 191 -13.96 -9.55 -7.98
N ASP A 192 -13.89 -8.92 -6.80
CA ASP A 192 -13.30 -7.60 -6.61
C ASP A 192 -11.83 -7.61 -7.04
N TYR A 193 -11.10 -8.66 -6.67
CA TYR A 193 -9.69 -8.82 -7.02
C TYR A 193 -9.47 -9.05 -8.51
N ALA A 194 -10.30 -9.88 -9.15
CA ALA A 194 -10.27 -10.09 -10.59
C ALA A 194 -10.53 -8.79 -11.36
N ALA A 195 -11.58 -8.05 -10.98
CA ALA A 195 -11.91 -6.78 -11.61
C ALA A 195 -10.84 -5.70 -11.37
N TYR A 196 -10.16 -5.72 -10.22
CA TYR A 196 -9.01 -4.86 -9.93
C TYR A 196 -7.79 -5.19 -10.79
N THR A 197 -7.43 -6.46 -10.93
CA THR A 197 -6.27 -6.87 -11.74
C THR A 197 -6.50 -6.61 -13.24
N GLU A 198 -7.73 -6.79 -13.72
CA GLU A 198 -8.14 -6.39 -15.08
C GLU A 198 -8.00 -4.87 -15.28
N LEU A 199 -8.43 -4.06 -14.30
CA LEU A 199 -8.27 -2.60 -14.31
C LEU A 199 -6.80 -2.19 -14.42
N VAL A 200 -5.92 -2.79 -13.60
CA VAL A 200 -4.48 -2.52 -13.62
C VAL A 200 -3.87 -2.87 -14.98
N SER A 201 -4.20 -4.04 -15.52
CA SER A 201 -3.70 -4.48 -16.84
C SER A 201 -4.15 -3.54 -17.97
N ARG A 202 -5.39 -3.06 -17.92
CA ARG A 202 -5.90 -2.08 -18.87
C ARG A 202 -5.19 -0.73 -18.72
N TRP A 203 -5.06 -0.22 -17.51
CA TRP A 203 -4.34 1.04 -17.25
C TRP A 203 -2.87 0.97 -17.66
N ARG A 204 -2.23 -0.19 -17.55
CA ARG A 204 -0.89 -0.39 -18.12
C ARG A 204 -0.88 -0.08 -19.62
N VAL A 205 -1.84 -0.61 -20.38
CA VAL A 205 -1.96 -0.35 -21.83
C VAL A 205 -2.27 1.12 -22.11
N GLU A 206 -3.27 1.69 -21.42
CA GLU A 206 -3.70 3.08 -21.63
C GLU A 206 -2.59 4.10 -21.32
N CYS A 207 -1.78 3.84 -20.30
CA CYS A 207 -0.66 4.72 -19.92
C CYS A 207 0.64 4.40 -20.68
N GLY A 208 0.69 3.39 -21.55
CA GLY A 208 1.90 2.98 -22.25
C GLY A 208 3.01 2.43 -21.33
N ALA A 209 2.64 1.87 -20.17
CA ALA A 209 3.61 1.28 -19.24
C ALA A 209 4.00 -0.16 -19.66
N ASP A 210 5.25 -0.55 -19.43
CA ASP A 210 5.71 -1.90 -19.79
C ASP A 210 5.22 -2.98 -18.82
N ARG A 211 4.95 -2.60 -17.56
CA ARG A 211 4.67 -3.54 -16.47
C ARG A 211 3.40 -3.20 -15.69
N ASN A 212 2.66 -4.23 -15.27
CA ASN A 212 1.48 -4.08 -14.41
C ASN A 212 1.86 -3.51 -13.04
N ASP A 213 2.97 -3.95 -12.46
CA ASP A 213 3.42 -3.56 -11.11
C ASP A 213 3.93 -2.12 -11.02
N VAL A 214 4.30 -1.52 -12.15
CA VAL A 214 4.56 -0.07 -12.25
C VAL A 214 3.29 0.74 -12.04
N ILE A 215 2.15 0.30 -12.59
CA ILE A 215 0.85 0.93 -12.33
C ILE A 215 0.49 0.84 -10.85
N VAL A 216 0.69 -0.34 -10.25
CA VAL A 216 0.42 -0.56 -8.82
C VAL A 216 1.29 0.35 -7.94
N ARG A 217 2.58 0.45 -8.24
CA ARG A 217 3.49 1.37 -7.54
C ARG A 217 3.04 2.82 -7.70
N GLY A 218 2.66 3.23 -8.90
CA GLY A 218 2.11 4.55 -9.15
C GLY A 218 0.87 4.82 -8.30
N LEU A 219 -0.10 3.90 -8.26
CA LEU A 219 -1.31 4.03 -7.45
C LEU A 219 -1.02 4.15 -5.95
N TYR A 220 0.03 3.49 -5.48
CA TYR A 220 0.51 3.62 -4.11
C TYR A 220 1.22 4.96 -3.87
N SER A 221 2.07 5.40 -4.80
CA SER A 221 2.86 6.64 -4.70
C SER A 221 2.01 7.90 -4.79
N VAL A 222 0.99 7.90 -5.65
CA VAL A 222 0.01 8.98 -5.74
C VAL A 222 -1.14 8.80 -4.76
N SER A 223 -1.11 7.73 -3.96
CA SER A 223 -2.09 7.55 -2.91
C SER A 223 -1.92 8.66 -1.88
N PRO A 224 -2.99 9.40 -1.59
CA PRO A 224 -3.00 10.30 -0.47
C PRO A 224 -2.78 9.51 0.83
N PRO A 225 -2.16 10.11 1.86
CA PRO A 225 -2.07 9.55 3.20
C PRO A 225 -3.41 8.99 3.72
N ALA A 226 -3.38 8.02 4.63
CA ALA A 226 -4.61 7.40 5.15
C ALA A 226 -5.50 8.41 5.92
N ASP A 227 -4.87 9.43 6.48
CA ASP A 227 -5.40 10.63 7.12
C ASP A 227 -5.67 11.80 6.15
N ALA A 228 -5.28 11.65 4.88
CA ALA A 228 -5.59 12.60 3.80
C ALA A 228 -6.89 12.26 3.05
N ASP A 229 -7.78 11.48 3.67
CA ASP A 229 -9.17 11.92 3.69
C ASP A 229 -9.18 13.21 4.50
N TYR A 230 -8.79 14.31 3.84
CA TYR A 230 -8.31 15.49 4.54
C TYR A 230 -9.30 15.95 5.61
N PRO A 231 -8.80 16.50 6.73
CA PRO A 231 -9.59 17.33 7.63
C PRO A 231 -10.42 18.36 6.86
N TRP A 232 -9.94 18.91 5.72
CA TRP A 232 -10.74 19.82 4.89
C TRP A 232 -11.93 19.16 4.17
N GLN A 233 -11.95 17.85 3.92
CA GLN A 233 -13.11 17.14 3.32
C GLN A 233 -14.13 16.67 4.36
N ALA A 234 -13.70 16.41 5.59
CA ALA A 234 -14.59 16.26 6.75
C ALA A 234 -15.16 17.63 7.15
N TRP A 235 -14.30 18.65 7.28
CA TRP A 235 -14.64 20.05 7.48
C TRP A 235 -15.51 20.63 6.36
N GLN A 236 -15.27 20.33 5.07
CA GLN A 236 -16.14 20.77 3.96
C GLN A 236 -17.55 20.20 4.10
N ARG A 237 -17.70 18.97 4.60
CA ARG A 237 -19.00 18.33 4.81
C ARG A 237 -19.74 18.88 6.04
N GLU A 238 -19.02 19.23 7.10
CA GLU A 238 -19.59 19.73 8.36
C GLU A 238 -19.83 21.26 8.34
N THR A 239 -18.95 22.02 7.67
CA THR A 239 -18.97 23.50 7.69
C THR A 239 -19.91 24.08 6.63
N TRP A 240 -20.20 23.36 5.54
CA TRP A 240 -21.15 23.84 4.51
C TRP A 240 -22.63 23.64 4.89
N GLN A 241 -22.91 23.07 6.06
CA GLN A 241 -24.28 22.93 6.60
C GLN A 241 -24.60 23.91 7.74
N SER A 242 -23.66 24.76 8.17
CA SER A 242 -23.91 25.71 9.28
C SER A 242 -23.41 27.12 8.95
N ASP A 243 -24.31 28.09 9.07
CA ASP A 243 -24.11 29.51 8.72
C ASP A 243 -23.14 30.28 9.63
N ASN A 244 -22.29 29.62 10.43
CA ASN A 244 -21.41 30.28 11.40
C ASN A 244 -19.98 29.73 11.32
N TRP A 245 -19.11 30.51 10.66
CA TRP A 245 -17.67 30.27 10.55
C TRP A 245 -16.97 30.63 11.88
N VAL A 246 -16.29 29.69 12.54
CA VAL A 246 -15.50 29.96 13.76
C VAL A 246 -14.15 29.21 13.77
N ASN A 247 -13.13 29.91 14.30
CA ASN A 247 -11.71 29.59 14.46
C ASN A 247 -11.38 28.20 15.06
N GLY A 248 -10.35 27.52 14.50
CA GLY A 248 -9.82 26.22 14.93
C GLY A 248 -8.36 25.94 14.48
N PRO A 249 -7.73 24.83 14.91
CA PRO A 249 -6.35 24.75 15.46
C PRO A 249 -5.24 24.49 14.42
N LEU A 250 -5.33 25.08 13.23
CA LEU A 250 -4.29 24.90 12.22
C LEU A 250 -3.04 25.72 12.59
N ALA A 251 -1.87 25.08 12.58
CA ALA A 251 -0.61 25.79 12.74
C ALA A 251 -0.29 26.61 11.48
N ALA A 252 0.59 27.60 11.60
CA ALA A 252 0.99 28.43 10.46
C ALA A 252 1.55 27.59 9.29
N ASP A 253 2.26 26.50 9.59
CA ASP A 253 2.80 25.58 8.56
C ASP A 253 1.70 24.82 7.81
N ASP A 254 0.61 24.46 8.48
CA ASP A 254 -0.54 23.80 7.86
C ASP A 254 -1.23 24.75 6.89
N LEU A 255 -1.41 26.01 7.29
CA LEU A 255 -1.98 27.06 6.46
C LEU A 255 -1.11 27.34 5.22
N ARG A 256 0.22 27.37 5.37
CA ARG A 256 1.14 27.52 4.24
C ARG A 256 1.05 26.34 3.27
N GLN A 257 0.99 25.12 3.78
CA GLN A 257 0.89 23.91 2.95
C GLN A 257 -0.45 23.84 2.20
N ILE A 258 -1.55 24.17 2.87
CA ILE A 258 -2.88 24.25 2.26
C ILE A 258 -2.89 25.32 1.17
N HIS A 259 -2.40 26.53 1.48
CA HIS A 259 -2.31 27.61 0.51
C HIS A 259 -1.49 27.21 -0.72
N HIS A 260 -0.32 26.58 -0.52
CA HIS A 260 0.56 26.13 -1.58
C HIS A 260 -0.13 25.13 -2.53
N TRP A 261 -0.74 24.07 -1.99
CA TRP A 261 -1.40 23.07 -2.83
C TRP A 261 -2.61 23.62 -3.56
N MET A 262 -3.40 24.48 -2.90
CA MET A 262 -4.55 25.09 -3.55
C MET A 262 -4.15 26.08 -4.64
N ALA A 263 -3.08 26.85 -4.42
CA ALA A 263 -2.52 27.74 -5.44
C ALA A 263 -2.03 26.95 -6.66
N LEU A 264 -1.29 25.86 -6.42
CA LEU A 264 -0.76 25.00 -7.49
C LEU A 264 -1.88 24.34 -8.30
N ILE A 265 -2.95 23.89 -7.64
CA ILE A 265 -4.11 23.30 -8.32
C ILE A 265 -4.92 24.37 -9.07
N ALA A 266 -5.07 25.56 -8.49
CA ALA A 266 -5.77 26.66 -9.15
C ALA A 266 -5.04 27.13 -10.41
N ASP A 267 -3.71 27.17 -10.38
CA ASP A 267 -2.87 27.51 -11.52
C ASP A 267 -2.93 26.41 -12.61
N ALA A 268 -2.85 25.15 -12.20
CA ALA A 268 -2.95 24.01 -13.13
C ALA A 268 -4.35 23.84 -13.73
N TYR A 269 -5.41 24.20 -13.00
CA TYR A 269 -6.81 24.01 -13.41
C TYR A 269 -7.69 25.25 -13.14
N PRO A 270 -7.52 26.34 -13.90
CA PRO A 270 -8.10 27.66 -13.59
C PRO A 270 -9.63 27.73 -13.62
N MET A 271 -10.27 26.83 -14.37
CA MET A 271 -11.73 26.76 -14.52
C MET A 271 -12.36 25.73 -13.56
N SER A 272 -11.59 25.15 -12.64
CA SER A 272 -12.09 24.18 -11.67
C SER A 272 -12.81 24.87 -10.51
N THR A 273 -13.70 24.15 -9.85
CA THR A 273 -14.32 24.62 -8.59
C THR A 273 -13.26 24.86 -7.51
N ALA A 274 -12.17 24.11 -7.52
CA ALA A 274 -11.04 24.31 -6.62
C ALA A 274 -10.32 25.65 -6.86
N ALA A 275 -10.21 26.11 -8.11
CA ALA A 275 -9.67 27.43 -8.44
C ALA A 275 -10.59 28.56 -7.98
N ALA A 276 -11.91 28.41 -8.17
CA ALA A 276 -12.90 29.36 -7.67
C ALA A 276 -12.92 29.42 -6.13
N ASP A 277 -12.77 28.29 -5.45
CA ASP A 277 -12.66 28.22 -3.99
C ASP A 277 -11.35 28.84 -3.49
N PHE A 278 -10.22 28.58 -4.16
CA PHE A 278 -8.94 29.20 -3.82
C PHE A 278 -8.99 30.73 -4.00
N ALA A 279 -9.63 31.23 -5.04
CA ALA A 279 -9.83 32.67 -5.23
C ALA A 279 -10.58 33.33 -4.05
N ARG A 280 -11.46 32.57 -3.39
CA ARG A 280 -12.23 33.03 -2.22
C ARG A 280 -11.45 32.90 -0.91
N ILE A 281 -10.74 31.79 -0.68
CA ILE A 281 -10.14 31.48 0.64
C ILE A 281 -8.63 31.74 0.72
N GLY A 282 -7.92 31.76 -0.41
CA GLY A 282 -6.49 32.05 -0.50
C GLY A 282 -6.10 33.38 0.15
N PRO A 283 -6.81 34.50 -0.15
CA PRO A 283 -6.54 35.79 0.49
C PRO A 283 -6.76 35.77 2.01
N ILE A 284 -7.68 34.96 2.49
CA ILE A 284 -8.01 34.84 3.91
C ILE A 284 -6.89 34.09 4.64
N ILE A 285 -6.39 33.00 4.05
CA ILE A 285 -5.24 32.24 4.57
C ILE A 285 -3.97 33.11 4.54
N SER A 286 -3.73 33.83 3.44
CA SER A 286 -2.61 34.77 3.31
C SER A 286 -2.66 35.87 4.38
N LYS A 287 -3.85 36.40 4.70
CA LYS A 287 -4.04 37.39 5.77
C LYS A 287 -3.81 36.78 7.15
N ALA A 288 -4.24 35.55 7.39
CA ALA A 288 -4.01 34.84 8.66
C ALA A 288 -2.52 34.54 8.93
N LEU A 289 -1.71 34.54 7.87
CA LEU A 289 -0.26 34.36 7.91
C LEU A 289 0.52 35.68 7.85
N ASP A 290 -0.15 36.84 7.95
CA ASP A 290 0.45 38.17 7.77
C ASP A 290 1.24 38.32 6.45
N GLY A 291 0.84 37.58 5.41
CA GLY A 291 1.53 37.52 4.12
C GLY A 291 2.72 36.56 4.06
N ASP A 292 3.11 35.92 5.16
CA ASP A 292 4.21 34.95 5.21
C ASP A 292 3.77 33.55 4.74
N LEU A 293 3.66 33.42 3.42
CA LEU A 293 3.34 32.17 2.74
C LEU A 293 4.55 31.21 2.63
N GLY A 294 5.73 31.65 3.08
CA GLY A 294 7.01 30.93 2.97
C GLY A 294 7.52 30.76 1.53
N ALA A 295 8.82 30.53 1.38
CA ALA A 295 9.34 29.86 0.19
C ALA A 295 9.01 28.36 0.30
N SER A 296 8.69 27.71 -0.83
CA SER A 296 8.36 26.27 -0.93
C SER A 296 9.06 25.44 0.16
N PRO A 297 8.35 24.60 0.93
CA PRO A 297 8.96 23.89 2.04
C PRO A 297 10.14 23.07 1.52
N ARG A 298 11.33 23.31 2.08
CA ARG A 298 12.44 22.37 1.94
C ARG A 298 11.92 21.02 2.40
N VAL A 299 11.91 20.05 1.49
CA VAL A 299 11.83 18.63 1.82
C VAL A 299 12.79 18.39 2.98
N ARG A 300 12.29 17.86 4.11
CA ARG A 300 13.11 17.56 5.29
C ARG A 300 14.44 16.92 4.87
N PRO A 301 15.60 17.42 5.31
CA PRO A 301 16.84 16.70 5.08
C PRO A 301 16.82 15.38 5.87
N PRO A 302 17.64 14.39 5.48
CA PRO A 302 17.77 13.13 6.20
C PRO A 302 18.21 13.41 7.64
N ARG A 303 17.63 12.70 8.61
CA ARG A 303 18.11 12.74 9.99
C ARG A 303 19.53 12.17 10.03
N GLU A 304 20.51 13.01 10.33
CA GLU A 304 21.82 12.58 10.82
C GLU A 304 21.69 11.94 12.21
N THR A 305 22.58 10.99 12.44
CA THR A 305 22.74 10.09 13.59
C THR A 305 22.47 10.68 14.98
N TYR A 306 21.80 9.91 15.84
CA TYR A 306 21.96 10.02 17.30
C TYR A 306 22.85 8.88 17.80
N VAL A 307 24.00 9.26 18.35
CA VAL A 307 24.81 8.43 19.23
C VAL A 307 24.30 8.65 20.66
N ASP A 308 23.82 7.55 21.23
CA ASP A 308 23.72 7.11 22.63
C ASP A 308 23.33 8.03 23.81
N GLU A 309 22.69 7.35 24.77
CA GLU A 309 22.39 7.70 26.17
C GLU A 309 21.28 8.76 26.40
N ASP A 310 20.28 8.56 27.28
CA ASP A 310 20.17 7.60 28.37
C ASP A 310 18.72 7.42 28.85
N SER A 311 18.49 6.26 29.45
CA SER A 311 17.36 5.79 30.27
C SER A 311 16.03 6.60 30.32
N TYR A 312 14.96 6.02 29.77
CA TYR A 312 13.64 6.11 30.40
C TYR A 312 13.14 4.70 30.73
N ARG A 313 13.47 4.27 31.95
CA ARG A 313 12.69 3.26 32.67
C ARG A 313 11.28 3.82 32.85
N TYR A 314 10.27 3.09 32.40
CA TYR A 314 8.94 3.19 33.01
C TYR A 314 8.42 1.82 33.44
N ASP A 315 7.91 1.86 34.65
CA ASP A 315 7.72 0.82 35.66
C ASP A 315 6.79 -0.32 35.23
N SER A 316 7.23 -1.55 35.50
CA SER A 316 6.41 -2.74 35.53
C SER A 316 5.58 -2.75 36.82
N ARG A 317 4.32 -2.30 36.75
CA ARG A 317 3.28 -2.64 37.74
C ARG A 317 1.92 -2.17 37.21
N TYR A 318 1.12 -3.12 36.71
CA TYR A 318 -0.26 -3.38 37.13
C TYR A 318 -0.81 -4.54 36.29
N ARG A 319 -0.79 -5.73 36.90
CA ARG A 319 -1.63 -6.87 36.56
C ARG A 319 -3.02 -6.67 37.19
N ALA A 320 -3.96 -7.44 36.64
CA ALA A 320 -5.23 -7.92 37.22
C ALA A 320 -6.50 -7.18 36.76
N GLY A 321 -7.40 -7.97 36.17
CA GLY A 321 -8.68 -7.62 35.57
C GLY A 321 -8.99 -8.64 34.49
#